data_AF-A0A2T3IEN1-F1
#
_entry.id   AF-A0A2T3IEN1-F1
#
_cell.length_a   1.000
_cell.length_b   1.000
_cell.length_c   1.000
_cell.angle_alpha   90.00
_cell.angle_beta   90.00
_cell.angle_gamma   90.00
#
_symmetry.space_group_name_H-M   'P 1'
#
loop_
_entity.id
_entity.type
_entity.pdbx_description
1 polymer ?
#
loop_
_entity_poly.entity_id
_entity_poly.type
_entity_poly.pdbx_seq_one_letter_code
_entity_poly.pdbx_strand_id
1 'polypeptide(L)' 'MGSNFERLVRAKALRLGIDVNTLLDVLADKVVLTADCDDDLEGALLAITNRDIDEYLALFGR' A
#
# COMPACT_ATOMS: atom_id res chain seq x y z
N MET A 1 -20.99 -2.95 -5.90
CA MET A 1 -20.24 -1.69 -6.14
C MET A 1 -18.89 -1.86 -5.45
N GLY A 2 -17.79 -2.04 -6.19
CA GLY A 2 -16.45 -1.99 -5.58
C GLY A 2 -16.17 -0.57 -5.11
N SER A 3 -15.60 -0.40 -3.91
CA SER A 3 -15.40 0.91 -3.30
C SER A 3 -14.36 1.73 -4.10
N ASN A 4 -14.43 3.07 -4.01
CA ASN A 4 -13.42 3.93 -4.63
C ASN A 4 -12.00 3.59 -4.17
N PHE A 5 -11.85 3.20 -2.91
CA PHE A 5 -10.60 2.67 -2.35
C PHE A 5 -10.07 1.46 -3.13
N GLU A 6 -10.90 0.45 -3.41
CA GLU A 6 -10.47 -0.73 -4.17
C GLU A 6 -9.98 -0.36 -5.58
N ARG A 7 -10.64 0.63 -6.22
CA ARG A 7 -10.21 1.16 -7.51
C ARG A 7 -8.85 1.86 -7.42
N LEU A 8 -8.61 2.63 -6.35
CA LEU A 8 -7.34 3.30 -6.10
C LEU A 8 -6.22 2.28 -5.86
N VAL A 9 -6.46 1.25 -5.06
CA VAL A 9 -5.47 0.19 -4.79
C VAL A 9 -5.06 -0.48 -6.10
N ARG A 10 -6.04 -0.90 -6.93
CA ARG A 10 -5.76 -1.52 -8.23
C ARG A 10 -4.97 -0.60 -9.16
N ALA A 11 -5.35 0.68 -9.24
CA ALA A 11 -4.66 1.66 -10.08
C ALA A 11 -3.23 1.95 -9.61
N LYS A 12 -3.02 2.03 -8.29
CA LYS A 12 -1.70 2.24 -7.68
C LYS A 12 -0.81 1.02 -7.85
N ALA A 13 -1.33 -0.19 -7.63
CA ALA A 13 -0.61 -1.44 -7.86
C ALA A 13 -0.14 -1.56 -9.31
N LEU A 14 -1.04 -1.27 -10.27
CA LEU A 14 -0.71 -1.23 -11.69
C LEU A 14 0.40 -0.20 -12.00
N ARG A 15 0.32 0.99 -11.40
CA ARG A 15 1.33 2.05 -11.60
C ARG A 15 2.70 1.68 -11.03
N LEU A 16 2.73 0.96 -9.91
CA LEU A 16 3.96 0.52 -9.25
C LEU A 16 4.49 -0.81 -9.83
N GLY A 17 3.71 -1.49 -10.68
CA GLY A 17 4.10 -2.75 -11.31
C GLY A 17 4.10 -3.94 -10.35
N ILE A 18 3.29 -3.90 -9.30
CA ILE A 18 3.17 -4.97 -8.29
C ILE A 18 1.76 -5.53 -8.23
N ASP A 19 1.60 -6.69 -7.59
CA ASP A 19 0.27 -7.24 -7.33
C ASP A 19 -0.45 -6.46 -6.22
N VAL A 20 -1.78 -6.58 -6.20
CA VAL A 20 -2.65 -5.86 -5.26
C VAL A 20 -2.41 -6.30 -3.81
N ASN A 21 -2.13 -7.57 -3.56
CA ASN A 21 -1.92 -8.08 -2.21
C ASN A 21 -0.60 -7.55 -1.64
N THR A 22 0.47 -7.55 -2.43
CA THR A 22 1.75 -6.93 -2.06
C THR A 22 1.56 -5.46 -1.70
N LEU A 23 0.77 -4.70 -2.47
CA LEU A 23 0.49 -3.30 -2.13
C LEU A 23 -0.31 -3.15 -0.82
N LEU A 24 -1.29 -4.02 -0.59
CA LEU A 24 -2.07 -4.02 0.65
C LEU A 24 -1.21 -4.38 1.86
N ASP A 25 -0.27 -5.30 1.71
CA ASP A 25 0.66 -5.68 2.76
C ASP A 25 1.61 -4.51 3.11
N VAL A 26 2.16 -3.83 2.10
CA VAL A 26 2.97 -2.61 2.27
C VAL A 26 2.16 -1.51 2.96
N LEU A 27 0.90 -1.32 2.56
CA LEU A 27 0.01 -0.35 3.18
C LEU A 27 -0.25 -0.69 4.65
N ALA A 28 -0.53 -1.96 4.94
CA ALA A 28 -0.78 -2.43 6.30
C ALA A 28 0.44 -2.24 7.19
N ASP A 29 1.63 -2.60 6.70
CA ASP A 29 2.89 -2.39 7.43
C ASP A 29 3.11 -0.90 7.75
N LYS A 30 2.91 -0.02 6.77
CA LYS A 30 3.00 1.44 6.99
C LYS A 30 2.03 1.94 8.05
N VAL A 31 0.75 1.55 7.96
CA VAL A 31 -0.29 1.97 8.92
C VAL A 31 0.05 1.49 10.33
N VAL A 32 0.57 0.27 10.47
CA VAL A 32 1.02 -0.26 11.76
C VAL A 32 2.22 0.52 12.30
N LEU A 33 3.21 0.84 11.45
CA LEU A 33 4.42 1.56 11.84
C LEU A 33 4.14 3.02 12.25
N THR A 34 3.20 3.69 11.60
CA THR A 34 2.88 5.08 11.92
C THR A 34 2.09 5.21 13.21
N ALA A 35 1.45 4.13 13.70
CA ALA A 35 0.52 4.12 14.84
C ALA A 35 -0.64 5.14 14.76
N ASP A 36 -0.65 5.99 13.73
CA ASP A 36 -1.77 6.75 13.22
C ASP A 36 -2.70 5.79 12.48
N CYS A 37 -3.64 5.23 13.25
CA CYS A 37 -4.89 4.68 12.72
C CYS A 37 -5.89 5.80 12.33
N ASP A 38 -5.44 7.06 12.18
CA ASP A 38 -6.29 8.12 11.68
C ASP A 38 -6.76 7.76 10.25
N ASP A 39 -8.05 7.96 10.01
CA ASP A 39 -8.90 7.33 8.97
C ASP A 39 -8.48 7.51 7.48
N ASP A 40 -7.29 8.03 7.18
CA ASP A 40 -6.85 8.36 5.82
C ASP A 40 -6.01 7.26 5.13
N LEU A 41 -6.62 6.07 4.99
CA LEU A 41 -6.03 4.97 4.22
C LEU A 41 -5.79 5.34 2.75
N GLU A 42 -6.61 6.24 2.18
CA GLU A 42 -6.45 6.72 0.81
C GLU A 42 -5.19 7.57 0.66
N GLY A 43 -4.96 8.51 1.57
CA GLY A 43 -3.74 9.31 1.64
C GLY A 43 -2.49 8.44 1.83
N ALA A 44 -2.54 7.49 2.77
CA ALA A 44 -1.45 6.55 3.01
C ALA A 44 -1.12 5.72 1.76
N LEU A 45 -2.14 5.17 1.09
CA LEU A 45 -1.99 4.43 -0.16
C LEU A 45 -1.35 5.28 -1.27
N LEU A 46 -1.80 6.53 -1.42
CA LEU A 46 -1.28 7.44 -2.44
C LEU A 46 0.18 7.83 -2.15
N ALA A 47 0.58 7.88 -0.88
CA ALA A 47 1.94 8.18 -0.43
C ALA A 47 2.94 7.01 -0.62
N ILE A 48 2.48 5.78 -0.91
CA ILE A 48 3.38 4.64 -1.17
C ILE A 48 4.23 4.88 -2.42
N THR A 49 5.52 4.60 -2.32
CA THR A 49 6.54 4.75 -3.37
C THR A 49 7.20 3.41 -3.69
N ASN A 50 7.95 3.33 -4.79
CA ASN A 50 8.75 2.14 -5.11
C ASN A 50 9.75 1.80 -4.01
N ARG A 51 10.30 2.82 -3.33
CA ARG A 51 11.24 2.62 -2.23
C ARG A 51 10.58 1.90 -1.05
N ASP A 52 9.34 2.25 -0.72
CA ASP A 52 8.61 1.58 0.37
C ASP A 52 8.36 0.10 0.05
N ILE A 53 8.09 -0.19 -1.23
CA ILE A 53 7.94 -1.57 -1.71
C ILE A 53 9.27 -2.32 -1.58
N ASP A 54 10.37 -1.72 -2.05
CA ASP A 54 11.70 -2.34 -1.99
C ASP A 54 12.12 -2.61 -0.53
N GLU A 55 11.86 -1.66 0.38
CA GLU A 55 12.13 -1.82 1.82
C GLU A 55 11.28 -2.94 2.42
N TYR A 56 9.98 -2.99 2.10
CA TYR A 56 9.09 -4.07 2.54
C TYR A 56 9.55 -5.44 2.01
N LEU A 57 9.85 -5.56 0.71
CA LEU A 57 10.31 -6.82 0.11
C LEU A 57 11.68 -7.26 0.63
N ALA A 58 12.57 -6.33 0.98
CA ALA A 58 13.85 -6.68 1.60
C ALA A 58 13.68 -7.27 3.01
N LEU A 59 12.63 -6.86 3.74
CA LEU A 59 12.35 -7.34 5.11
C LEU A 59 11.47 -8.60 5.13
N PHE A 60 10.50 -8.70 4.21
CA PHE A 60 9.42 -9.68 4.26
C PHE A 60 9.24 -10.51 2.98
N GLY A 61 9.94 -10.18 1.89
CA GLY A 61 9.87 -10.89 0.61
C GLY A 61 10.44 -12.31 0.72
N ARG A 62 9.54 -13.28 0.89
CA ARG A 62 9.81 -14.72 0.78
C ARG A 62 9.43 -15.24 -0.59
#